data_AF-A0A967LN41-F1
#
_entry.id   AF-A0A967LN41-F1
#
_cell.length_a   1.000
_cell.length_b   1.000
_cell.length_c   1.000
_cell.angle_alpha   90.00
_cell.angle_beta   90.00
_cell.angle_gamma   90.00
#
_symmetry.space_group_name_H-M   'P 1'
#
loop_
_entity.id
_entity.type
_entity.pdbx_description
1 polymer ?
#
loop_
_entity_poly.entity_id
_entity_poly.type
_entity_poly.pdbx_seq_one_letter_code
_entity_poly.pdbx_strand_id
1 'polypeptide(L)'
;RARLARLHRQARRQALNALSGDGEAALNIAREWVELEPLDDEAQHQFIRLLAEAGHRSEALRQYERYAERIRAELEVEPLEETITLVERIRGGAPDTVARGDTTPEDATPTAEAATPTPATPSTAARVAGPHERHERSDERRPAPDTARRRGLAWAAAAAL
;
A
#
# COMPACT_ATOMS: atom_id res chain seq x y z
N ARG A 1 2.44 -27.41 19.83
CA ARG A 1 2.25 -26.03 19.30
C ARG A 1 2.59 -25.95 17.81
N ALA A 2 3.81 -26.32 17.37
CA ALA A 2 4.25 -26.23 15.96
C ALA A 2 3.26 -26.69 14.87
N ARG A 3 2.53 -27.81 15.05
CA ARG A 3 1.51 -28.28 14.08
C ARG A 3 0.42 -27.23 13.82
N LEU A 4 -0.02 -26.48 14.83
CA LEU A 4 -1.05 -25.46 14.69
C LEU A 4 -0.57 -24.27 13.86
N ALA A 5 0.63 -23.74 14.16
CA ALA A 5 1.25 -22.67 13.39
C ALA A 5 1.43 -23.07 11.91
N ARG A 6 1.92 -24.29 11.64
CA ARG A 6 2.04 -24.79 10.26
C ARG A 6 0.69 -24.84 9.53
N LEU A 7 -0.39 -25.27 10.21
CA LEU A 7 -1.73 -25.30 9.64
C LEU A 7 -2.31 -23.89 9.43
N HIS A 8 -2.04 -22.95 10.33
CA HIS A 8 -2.44 -21.54 10.16
C HIS A 8 -1.81 -20.92 8.91
N ARG A 9 -0.48 -21.01 8.77
CA ARG A 9 0.25 -20.49 7.60
C ARG A 9 -0.21 -21.16 6.30
N GLN A 10 -0.40 -22.49 6.32
CA GLN A 10 -0.96 -23.22 5.17
C GLN A 10 -2.36 -22.71 4.78
N ALA A 11 -3.26 -22.52 5.75
CA ALA A 11 -4.62 -22.04 5.49
C ALA A 11 -4.64 -20.59 4.97
N ARG A 12 -3.82 -19.69 5.55
CA ARG A 12 -3.66 -18.32 5.07
C ARG A 12 -3.11 -18.29 3.63
N ARG A 13 -2.08 -19.07 3.32
CA ARG A 13 -1.53 -19.21 1.95
C ARG A 13 -2.58 -19.72 0.96
N GLN A 14 -3.39 -20.71 1.35
CA GLN A 14 -4.50 -21.20 0.51
C GLN A 14 -5.58 -20.15 0.28
N ALA A 15 -5.93 -19.35 1.30
CA ALA A 15 -6.87 -18.24 1.15
C ALA A 15 -6.34 -17.14 0.21
N LEU A 16 -5.09 -16.72 0.36
CA LEU A 16 -4.47 -15.74 -0.54
C LEU A 16 -4.42 -16.24 -2.00
N ASN A 17 -4.04 -17.50 -2.22
CA ASN A 17 -4.04 -18.08 -3.56
C ASN A 17 -5.46 -18.10 -4.18
N ALA A 18 -6.50 -18.39 -3.40
CA ALA A 18 -7.89 -18.35 -3.86
C ALA A 18 -8.36 -16.93 -4.23
N LEU A 19 -7.72 -15.89 -3.66
CA LEU A 19 -8.01 -14.48 -3.90
C LEU A 19 -7.12 -13.83 -4.97
N SER A 20 -6.40 -14.60 -5.79
CA SER A 20 -5.49 -14.07 -6.84
C SER A 20 -6.15 -13.19 -7.92
N GLY A 21 -7.48 -13.04 -7.90
CA GLY A 21 -8.25 -12.11 -8.74
C GLY A 21 -8.84 -10.90 -8.00
N ASP A 22 -8.78 -10.86 -6.66
CA ASP A 22 -9.34 -9.83 -5.80
C ASP A 22 -8.25 -9.30 -4.85
N GLY A 23 -7.54 -8.27 -5.32
CA GLY A 23 -6.39 -7.70 -4.61
C GLY A 23 -6.76 -7.06 -3.27
N GLU A 24 -7.94 -6.47 -3.15
CA GLU A 24 -8.41 -5.85 -1.90
C GLU A 24 -8.74 -6.90 -0.84
N ALA A 25 -9.43 -7.98 -1.21
CA ALA A 25 -9.67 -9.09 -0.31
C ALA A 25 -8.35 -9.76 0.12
N ALA A 26 -7.41 -9.97 -0.82
CA ALA A 26 -6.10 -10.54 -0.52
C ALA A 26 -5.28 -9.64 0.43
N LEU A 27 -5.24 -8.33 0.19
CA LEU A 27 -4.57 -7.35 1.05
C LEU A 27 -5.12 -7.37 2.48
N ASN A 28 -6.44 -7.45 2.65
CA ASN A 28 -7.06 -7.52 3.98
C ASN A 28 -6.68 -8.81 4.72
N ILE A 29 -6.73 -9.97 4.06
CA ILE A 29 -6.33 -11.26 4.65
C ILE A 29 -4.84 -11.29 5.02
N ALA A 30 -3.97 -10.63 4.24
CA ALA A 30 -2.54 -10.51 4.54
C ALA A 30 -2.26 -9.53 5.68
N ARG A 31 -2.98 -8.39 5.74
CA ARG A 31 -2.92 -7.42 6.85
C ARG A 31 -3.27 -8.08 8.18
N GLU A 32 -4.40 -8.80 8.24
CA GLU A 32 -4.80 -9.56 9.43
C GLU A 32 -3.74 -10.58 9.88
N TRP A 33 -3.08 -11.24 8.93
CA TRP A 33 -2.05 -12.23 9.24
C TRP A 33 -0.83 -11.57 9.88
N VAL A 34 -0.36 -10.46 9.32
CA VAL A 34 0.74 -9.66 9.88
C VAL A 34 0.37 -9.04 11.24
N GLU A 35 -0.89 -8.66 11.47
CA GLU A 35 -1.35 -8.18 12.78
C GLU A 35 -1.36 -9.29 13.84
N LEU A 36 -1.65 -10.54 13.45
CA LEU A 36 -1.69 -11.71 14.33
C LEU A 36 -0.30 -12.32 14.60
N GLU A 37 0.55 -12.38 13.58
CA GLU A 37 1.90 -12.99 13.61
C GLU A 37 2.97 -11.99 13.10
N PRO A 38 3.29 -10.90 13.83
CA PRO A 38 4.09 -9.79 13.28
C PRO A 38 5.57 -10.10 12.99
N LEU A 39 6.07 -11.24 13.51
CA LEU A 39 7.44 -11.72 13.29
C LEU A 39 7.48 -12.91 12.31
N ASP A 40 6.36 -13.29 11.70
CA ASP A 40 6.33 -14.35 10.70
C ASP A 40 6.74 -13.79 9.33
N ASP A 41 7.87 -14.25 8.82
CA ASP A 41 8.42 -13.76 7.55
C ASP A 41 7.49 -14.04 6.37
N GLU A 42 6.77 -15.18 6.36
CA GLU A 42 5.83 -15.52 5.29
C GLU A 42 4.64 -14.55 5.26
N ALA A 43 4.07 -14.23 6.42
CA ALA A 43 3.01 -13.21 6.53
C ALA A 43 3.47 -11.85 5.98
N GLN A 44 4.68 -11.42 6.37
CA GLN A 44 5.27 -10.14 5.93
C GLN A 44 5.56 -10.15 4.44
N HIS A 45 6.18 -11.22 3.91
CA HIS A 45 6.45 -11.41 2.50
C HIS A 45 5.19 -11.27 1.65
N GLN A 46 4.11 -11.97 2.03
CA GLN A 46 2.86 -11.93 1.29
C GLN A 46 2.22 -10.53 1.33
N PHE A 47 2.26 -9.85 2.48
CA PHE A 47 1.71 -8.49 2.59
C PHE A 47 2.52 -7.45 1.80
N ILE A 48 3.86 -7.50 1.86
CA ILE A 48 4.77 -6.65 1.08
C ILE A 48 4.56 -6.88 -0.43
N ARG A 49 4.41 -8.15 -0.85
CA ARG A 49 4.13 -8.53 -2.24
C ARG A 49 2.81 -7.96 -2.73
N LEU A 50 1.72 -8.19 -1.98
CA LEU A 50 0.38 -7.72 -2.35
C LEU A 50 0.29 -6.18 -2.38
N LEU A 51 0.98 -5.49 -1.45
CA LEU A 51 1.09 -4.02 -1.48
C LEU A 51 1.80 -3.53 -2.76
N ALA A 52 2.85 -4.23 -3.21
CA ALA A 52 3.52 -3.88 -4.46
C ALA A 52 2.68 -4.20 -5.71
N GLU A 53 1.99 -5.35 -5.73
CA GLU A 53 1.07 -5.77 -6.80
C GLU A 53 -0.13 -4.79 -6.93
N ALA A 54 -0.60 -4.22 -5.82
CA ALA A 54 -1.64 -3.18 -5.79
C ALA A 54 -1.11 -1.75 -6.10
N GLY A 55 0.17 -1.60 -6.45
CA GLY A 55 0.79 -0.30 -6.75
C GLY A 55 1.17 0.55 -5.52
N HIS A 56 0.90 0.09 -4.30
CA HIS A 56 1.29 0.74 -3.04
C HIS A 56 2.79 0.53 -2.69
N ARG A 57 3.67 0.71 -3.70
CA ARG A 57 5.13 0.49 -3.63
C ARG A 57 5.78 1.15 -2.41
N SER A 58 5.46 2.40 -2.13
CA SER A 58 6.02 3.13 -0.98
C SER A 58 5.53 2.59 0.37
N GLU A 59 4.38 1.91 0.43
CA GLU A 59 3.91 1.24 1.64
C GLU A 59 4.59 -0.12 1.83
N ALA A 60 4.76 -0.89 0.76
CA ALA A 60 5.51 -2.14 0.78
C ALA A 60 6.94 -1.96 1.34
N LEU A 61 7.65 -0.91 0.89
CA LEU A 61 9.01 -0.60 1.38
C LEU A 61 9.03 -0.19 2.86
N ARG A 62 8.13 0.70 3.30
CA ARG A 62 8.01 1.07 4.73
C ARG A 62 7.64 -0.12 5.62
N GLN A 63 6.84 -1.05 5.10
CA GLN A 63 6.44 -2.25 5.82
C GLN A 63 7.63 -3.18 6.02
N TYR A 64 8.45 -3.39 4.98
CA TYR A 64 9.71 -4.11 5.10
C TYR A 64 10.65 -3.47 6.12
N GLU A 65 10.87 -2.15 6.04
CA GLU A 65 11.79 -1.43 6.94
C GLU A 65 11.41 -1.65 8.41
N ARG A 66 10.13 -1.47 8.74
CA ARG A 66 9.58 -1.73 10.08
C ARG A 66 9.74 -3.19 10.51
N TYR A 67 9.52 -4.14 9.60
CA TYR A 67 9.68 -5.55 9.90
C TYR A 67 11.14 -5.92 10.14
N ALA A 68 12.07 -5.47 9.29
CA ALA A 68 13.50 -5.71 9.39
C ALA A 68 14.10 -5.09 10.68
N GLU A 69 13.71 -3.87 11.03
CA GLU A 69 14.04 -3.26 12.33
C GLU A 69 13.53 -4.11 13.50
N ARG A 70 12.28 -4.56 13.41
CA ARG A 70 11.62 -5.31 14.49
C ARG A 70 12.20 -6.71 14.69
N ILE A 71 12.43 -7.48 13.63
CA ILE A 71 12.95 -8.84 13.75
C ILE A 71 14.41 -8.84 14.20
N ARG A 72 15.21 -7.86 13.78
CA ARG A 72 16.57 -7.64 14.30
C ARG A 72 16.55 -7.26 15.79
N ALA A 73 15.59 -6.46 16.23
CA ALA A 73 15.47 -6.03 17.63
C ALA A 73 14.88 -7.09 18.58
N GLU A 74 13.95 -7.93 18.11
CA GLU A 74 13.27 -8.95 18.94
C GLU A 74 13.93 -10.33 18.87
N LEU A 75 14.55 -10.71 17.74
CA LEU A 75 15.09 -12.05 17.49
C LEU A 75 16.57 -12.09 17.09
N GLU A 76 17.23 -10.93 16.91
CA GLU A 76 18.64 -10.82 16.46
C GLU A 76 18.94 -11.53 15.11
N VAL A 77 17.92 -11.68 14.26
CA VAL A 77 18.04 -12.23 12.90
C VAL A 77 17.59 -11.20 11.85
N GLU A 78 17.99 -11.44 10.59
CA GLU A 78 17.50 -10.72 9.43
C GLU A 78 16.25 -11.39 8.83
N PRO A 79 15.46 -10.67 8.00
CA PRO A 79 14.44 -11.26 7.13
C PRO A 79 15.00 -12.38 6.23
N LEU A 80 14.13 -13.28 5.76
CA LEU A 80 14.54 -14.33 4.83
C LEU A 80 14.95 -13.76 3.46
N GLU A 81 15.89 -14.43 2.80
CA GLU A 81 16.43 -14.07 1.48
C GLU A 81 15.34 -13.83 0.43
N GLU A 82 14.26 -14.60 0.48
CA GLU A 82 13.08 -14.48 -0.39
C GLU A 82 12.41 -13.11 -0.24
N THR A 83 12.33 -12.60 0.99
CA THR A 83 11.76 -11.30 1.35
C THR A 83 12.71 -10.15 1.05
N ILE A 84 14.03 -10.34 1.21
CA ILE A 84 15.05 -9.39 0.76
C ILE A 84 14.98 -9.23 -0.77
N THR A 85 15.01 -10.34 -1.51
CA THR A 85 14.92 -10.40 -2.98
C THR A 85 13.64 -9.73 -3.49
N LEU A 86 12.49 -9.98 -2.84
CA LEU A 86 11.23 -9.30 -3.15
C LEU A 86 11.39 -7.77 -3.06
N VAL A 87 11.96 -7.29 -1.96
CA VAL A 87 12.12 -5.85 -1.70
C VAL A 87 13.14 -5.21 -2.63
N GLU A 88 14.19 -5.91 -3.02
CA GLU A 88 15.13 -5.43 -4.03
C GLU A 88 14.47 -5.26 -5.41
N ARG A 89 13.59 -6.17 -5.82
CA ARG A 89 12.80 -6.02 -7.05
C ARG A 89 11.84 -4.82 -6.97
N ILE A 90 11.18 -4.64 -5.82
CA ILE A 90 10.34 -3.47 -5.53
C ILE A 90 11.16 -2.17 -5.55
N ARG A 91 12.42 -2.16 -5.08
CA ARG A 91 13.35 -1.01 -5.18
C ARG A 91 13.82 -0.77 -6.62
N GLY A 92 14.11 -1.81 -7.38
CA GLY A 92 14.44 -1.73 -8.81
C GLY A 92 13.29 -1.22 -9.68
N GLY A 93 12.05 -1.28 -9.18
CA GLY A 93 10.86 -0.86 -9.93
C GLY A 93 10.49 -1.83 -11.04
N ALA A 94 10.95 -3.08 -10.96
CA ALA A 94 10.50 -4.17 -11.80
C ALA A 94 9.21 -4.75 -11.21
N PRO A 95 8.04 -4.55 -11.83
CA PRO A 95 6.82 -5.19 -11.37
C PRO A 95 6.81 -6.66 -11.80
N ASP A 96 6.44 -7.56 -10.90
CA ASP A 96 6.01 -8.94 -11.24
C ASP A 96 4.63 -8.86 -11.92
N THR A 97 4.53 -8.26 -13.10
CA THR A 97 3.26 -8.11 -13.82
C THR A 97 3.24 -8.90 -15.12
N VAL A 98 2.71 -10.12 -15.01
CA VAL A 98 2.01 -10.74 -16.13
C VAL A 98 0.69 -9.99 -16.35
N ALA A 99 0.72 -9.01 -17.25
CA ALA A 99 -0.41 -8.37 -17.93
C ALA A 99 -1.67 -8.00 -17.12
N ARG A 100 -1.68 -6.76 -16.60
CA ARG A 100 -2.82 -5.80 -16.53
C ARG A 100 -2.24 -4.50 -15.96
N GLY A 101 -2.46 -3.31 -16.49
CA GLY A 101 -3.21 -2.88 -17.67
C GLY A 101 -3.33 -1.35 -17.57
N ASP A 102 -2.99 -0.64 -18.63
CA ASP A 102 -3.35 0.77 -18.89
C ASP A 102 -2.94 1.83 -17.84
N THR A 103 -1.68 2.29 -17.91
CA THR A 103 -1.38 3.72 -17.76
C THR A 103 -0.46 4.19 -18.87
N THR A 104 -1.04 4.68 -19.96
CA THR A 104 -0.31 5.43 -21.01
C THR A 104 0.28 6.71 -20.41
N PRO A 105 1.58 7.01 -20.59
CA PRO A 105 2.15 8.29 -20.22
C PRO A 105 1.85 9.33 -21.30
N GLU A 106 0.65 9.91 -21.27
CA GLU A 106 0.19 10.95 -22.20
C GLU A 106 0.16 12.32 -21.51
N ASP A 107 1.34 12.94 -21.35
CA ASP A 107 1.66 14.29 -21.87
C ASP A 107 3.02 14.76 -21.36
N ALA A 108 4.06 14.58 -22.18
CA ALA A 108 5.37 15.21 -22.01
C ALA A 108 6.15 15.23 -23.34
N THR A 109 5.58 15.85 -24.37
CA THR A 109 6.37 16.19 -25.56
C THR A 109 7.32 17.35 -25.24
N PRO A 110 8.65 17.18 -25.39
CA PRO A 110 9.59 18.27 -25.21
C PRO A 110 9.72 19.05 -26.51
N THR A 111 9.56 20.37 -26.48
CA THR A 111 10.06 21.26 -27.55
C THR A 111 10.43 22.60 -26.95
N ALA A 112 11.71 22.91 -27.00
CA ALA A 112 12.23 24.25 -26.75
C ALA A 112 12.57 24.88 -28.11
N GLU A 113 11.85 25.91 -28.53
CA GLU A 113 12.35 26.81 -29.58
C GLU A 113 11.77 28.23 -29.49
N ALA A 114 12.57 29.19 -29.98
CA ALA A 114 12.22 30.58 -30.29
C ALA A 114 11.70 31.47 -29.14
N ALA A 115 12.61 31.89 -28.26
CA ALA A 115 12.44 33.16 -27.55
C ALA A 115 12.56 34.35 -28.53
N THR A 116 11.51 35.17 -28.64
CA THR A 116 11.62 36.58 -29.10
C THR A 116 10.79 37.48 -28.16
N PRO A 117 11.35 38.56 -27.61
CA PRO A 117 10.59 39.51 -26.80
C PRO A 117 10.07 40.66 -27.65
N THR A 118 8.81 41.06 -27.47
CA THR A 118 8.26 42.33 -27.96
C THR A 118 7.14 42.77 -27.00
N PRO A 119 7.04 44.06 -26.60
CA PRO A 119 6.41 44.43 -25.34
C PRO A 119 4.88 44.59 -25.39
N ALA A 120 4.30 44.61 -24.18
CA ALA A 120 2.87 44.69 -23.94
C ALA A 120 2.21 46.02 -24.39
N THR A 121 0.90 45.94 -24.65
CA THR A 121 -0.04 47.00 -24.28
C THR A 121 -1.24 46.39 -23.55
N PRO A 122 -1.71 46.95 -22.42
CA PRO A 122 -2.90 46.46 -21.74
C PRO A 122 -4.15 47.11 -22.35
N SER A 123 -4.98 46.33 -23.05
CA SER A 123 -6.29 46.79 -23.53
C SER A 123 -7.39 46.37 -22.56
N THR A 124 -7.94 47.33 -21.82
CA THR A 124 -9.03 47.13 -20.87
C THR A 124 -10.37 47.20 -21.61
N ALA A 125 -11.17 46.14 -21.58
CA ALA A 125 -12.59 46.20 -21.92
C ALA A 125 -13.41 45.22 -21.08
N ALA A 126 -14.48 45.76 -20.47
CA ALA A 126 -15.36 45.06 -19.53
C ALA A 126 -16.04 43.81 -20.12
N ARG A 127 -16.32 42.82 -19.26
CA ARG A 127 -17.31 41.78 -19.54
C ARG A 127 -18.46 41.85 -18.55
N VAL A 128 -19.67 41.97 -19.10
CA VAL A 128 -20.95 42.00 -18.38
C VAL A 128 -21.40 40.59 -18.00
N ALA A 129 -22.30 40.52 -17.02
CA ALA A 129 -22.72 39.33 -16.26
C ALA A 129 -23.34 38.16 -17.05
N GLY A 130 -23.22 36.97 -16.47
CA GLY A 130 -23.94 35.73 -16.74
C GLY A 130 -23.94 34.87 -15.45
N PRO A 131 -24.95 34.02 -15.19
CA PRO A 131 -25.39 33.73 -13.82
C PRO A 131 -24.59 32.66 -13.06
N HIS A 132 -24.54 32.81 -11.74
CA HIS A 132 -24.14 31.76 -10.81
C HIS A 132 -25.31 30.78 -10.60
N GLU A 133 -25.13 29.50 -10.97
CA GLU A 133 -26.07 28.46 -10.58
C GLU A 133 -25.87 28.05 -9.12
N ARG A 134 -26.98 28.02 -8.37
CA ARG A 134 -27.02 27.65 -6.95
C ARG A 134 -26.70 26.16 -6.79
N HIS A 135 -25.58 25.86 -6.15
CA HIS A 135 -25.41 24.58 -5.44
C HIS A 135 -25.99 24.69 -4.02
N GLU A 136 -27.32 24.62 -3.93
CA GLU A 136 -28.03 24.44 -2.66
C GLU A 136 -28.51 22.99 -2.53
N ARG A 137 -27.68 22.18 -1.87
CA ARG A 137 -28.09 21.05 -1.02
C ARG A 137 -26.94 20.83 -0.03
N SER A 138 -27.02 21.38 1.18
CA SER A 138 -27.63 20.68 2.32
C SER A 138 -26.96 19.31 2.45
N ASP A 139 -25.77 19.23 3.06
CA ASP A 139 -25.52 19.43 4.50
C ASP A 139 -26.46 18.57 5.35
N GLU A 140 -26.19 17.27 5.35
CA GLU A 140 -26.78 16.29 6.26
C GLU A 140 -25.66 15.70 7.13
N ARG A 141 -25.05 16.55 7.96
CA ARG A 141 -24.28 16.11 9.12
C ARG A 141 -25.16 15.23 10.01
N ARG A 142 -24.73 14.00 10.33
CA ARG A 142 -24.84 13.39 11.68
C ARG A 142 -23.92 12.15 11.81
N PRO A 143 -23.66 11.64 13.03
CA PRO A 143 -22.27 11.44 13.46
C PRO A 143 -21.85 9.97 13.54
N ALA A 144 -20.54 9.76 13.63
CA ALA A 144 -19.95 8.46 13.96
C ALA A 144 -20.35 8.01 15.38
N PRO A 145 -20.61 6.70 15.60
CA PRO A 145 -20.57 6.11 16.93
C PRO A 145 -19.12 5.94 17.38
N ASP A 146 -18.80 6.53 18.53
CA ASP A 146 -17.58 6.24 19.29
C ASP A 146 -17.65 4.83 19.88
N THR A 147 -16.71 3.97 19.50
CA THR A 147 -16.32 2.80 20.30
C THR A 147 -14.80 2.71 20.42
N ALA A 148 -14.20 3.74 21.01
CA ALA A 148 -12.84 3.64 21.53
C ALA A 148 -12.75 2.65 22.71
N ARG A 149 -11.60 1.97 22.79
CA ARG A 149 -11.07 1.15 23.89
C ARG A 149 -11.69 -0.24 24.15
N ARG A 150 -10.92 -1.19 24.72
CA ARG A 150 -9.54 -1.62 24.38
C ARG A 150 -9.21 -2.96 25.05
N ARG A 151 -8.63 -3.89 24.28
CA ARG A 151 -7.57 -4.82 24.72
C ARG A 151 -6.70 -5.17 23.48
N GLY A 152 -5.50 -5.73 23.59
CA GLY A 152 -4.71 -6.01 24.79
C GLY A 152 -4.67 -7.48 25.21
N LEU A 153 -4.30 -8.39 24.31
CA LEU A 153 -3.74 -9.70 24.66
C LEU A 153 -2.40 -9.88 23.94
N ALA A 154 -1.33 -9.43 24.59
CA ALA A 154 0.00 -9.92 24.29
C ALA A 154 0.05 -11.41 24.65
N TRP A 155 0.41 -12.27 23.70
CA TRP A 155 0.73 -13.66 23.96
C TRP A 155 2.17 -13.96 23.54
N ALA A 156 3.12 -13.42 24.29
CA ALA A 156 4.47 -13.96 24.30
C ALA A 156 4.43 -15.41 24.84
N ALA A 157 4.74 -16.38 24.00
CA ALA A 157 4.92 -17.79 24.38
C ALA A 157 5.79 -18.52 23.31
N ALA A 158 7.04 -18.09 23.15
CA ALA A 158 8.18 -18.62 23.90
C ALA A 158 8.82 -19.85 23.22
N ALA A 159 10.09 -19.70 22.86
CA ALA A 159 10.97 -20.80 22.54
C ALA A 159 11.29 -21.61 23.80
N ALA A 160 11.32 -22.95 23.67
CA ALA A 160 12.11 -23.86 24.48
C ALA A 160 11.94 -25.30 23.94
N LEU A 161 13.09 -25.92 23.60
CA LEU A 161 13.35 -27.37 23.54
C LEU A 161 12.42 -28.22 22.64
#